data_AF-A0A948HHV3-F1
#
_entry.id   AF-A0A948HHV3-F1
#
_cell.length_a   1.000
_cell.length_b   1.000
_cell.length_c   1.000
_cell.angle_alpha   90.00
_cell.angle_beta   90.00
_cell.angle_gamma   90.00
#
_symmetry.space_group_name_H-M   'P 1'
#
loop_
_entity.id
_entity.type
_entity.pdbx_description
1 polymer ?
#
loop_
_entity_poly.entity_id
_entity_poly.type
_entity_poly.pdbx_seq_one_letter_code
_entity_poly.pdbx_strand_id
1 'polypeptide(L)'
;MQKIITNRQKSGFTLVEFIMVIAIISMISVTIGVSPSTLTPRKLENEVQKIVGDLNWARAMAISTGYHYRIDFDINNDTVVSSTDNNTYIIYKVDPADLVNGTPVKRGVLRVDGINLTHSSPAVPIYLFEFISPQGGLNSTVLDPLTIHLELSGAASNITVRNLTGYISWDRL
;
A
#
# COMPACT_ATOMS: atom_id res chain seq x y z
N MET A 1 40.64 52.38 -44.23
CA MET A 1 39.63 51.73 -43.35
C MET A 1 40.34 50.67 -42.52
N GLN A 2 40.44 50.85 -41.20
CA GLN A 2 41.21 49.98 -40.30
C GLN A 2 40.24 49.11 -39.47
N LYS A 3 40.37 47.79 -39.55
CA LYS A 3 39.49 46.81 -38.90
C LYS A 3 39.97 46.60 -37.46
N ILE A 4 39.16 47.02 -36.48
CA ILE A 4 39.41 46.80 -35.05
C ILE A 4 39.13 45.33 -34.74
N ILE A 5 40.16 44.60 -34.29
CA ILE A 5 40.04 43.21 -33.85
C ILE A 5 39.95 43.22 -32.32
N THR A 6 38.76 42.96 -31.77
CA THR A 6 38.53 42.83 -30.33
C THR A 6 39.03 41.46 -29.86
N ASN A 7 40.14 41.46 -29.14
CA ASN A 7 40.73 40.27 -28.53
C ASN A 7 39.87 39.82 -27.33
N ARG A 8 39.05 38.78 -27.50
CA ARG A 8 38.34 38.14 -26.38
C ARG A 8 39.34 37.30 -25.58
N GLN A 9 39.75 37.79 -24.41
CA GLN A 9 40.51 36.98 -23.47
C GLN A 9 39.64 35.81 -22.99
N LYS A 10 40.03 34.60 -23.39
CA LYS A 10 39.47 33.36 -22.85
C LYS A 10 40.14 33.12 -21.49
N SER A 11 39.47 33.53 -20.43
CA SER A 11 39.87 33.17 -19.06
C SER A 11 39.61 31.67 -18.87
N GLY A 12 40.66 30.88 -18.66
CA GLY A 12 40.56 29.48 -18.26
C GLY A 12 40.51 29.38 -16.74
N PHE A 13 39.75 28.41 -16.22
CA PHE A 13 39.71 28.13 -14.79
C PHE A 13 41.10 27.74 -14.28
N THR A 14 41.51 28.34 -13.17
CA THR A 14 42.78 27.98 -12.52
C THR A 14 42.60 26.70 -11.70
N LEU A 15 43.67 25.93 -11.53
CA LEU A 15 43.64 24.70 -10.75
C LEU A 15 43.24 24.95 -9.28
N VAL A 16 43.62 26.12 -8.74
CA VAL A 16 43.26 26.55 -7.39
C VAL A 16 41.76 26.80 -7.27
N GLU A 17 41.15 27.43 -8.28
CA GLU A 17 39.72 27.69 -8.33
C GLU A 17 38.92 26.39 -8.37
N PHE A 18 39.39 25.40 -9.14
CA PHE A 18 38.76 24.09 -9.21
C PHE A 18 38.78 23.32 -7.88
N ILE A 19 39.93 23.35 -7.18
CA ILE A 19 40.06 22.73 -5.85
C ILE A 19 39.12 23.42 -4.85
N MET A 20 38.99 24.75 -4.91
CA MET A 20 38.10 25.51 -4.05
C MET A 20 36.62 25.16 -4.29
N VAL A 21 36.21 25.00 -5.55
CA VAL A 21 34.85 24.59 -5.92
C VAL A 21 34.53 23.18 -5.40
N ILE A 22 35.45 22.21 -5.56
CA ILE A 22 35.25 20.85 -5.04
C ILE A 22 35.16 20.86 -3.51
N ALA A 23 35.99 21.66 -2.84
CA ALA A 23 35.94 21.80 -1.38
C ALA A 23 34.56 22.32 -0.92
N ILE A 24 34.03 23.35 -1.58
CA ILE A 24 32.71 23.91 -1.28
C ILE A 24 31.60 22.90 -1.55
N ILE A 25 31.62 22.21 -2.69
CA ILE A 25 30.61 21.19 -3.02
C ILE A 25 30.65 20.05 -2.00
N SER A 26 31.84 19.58 -1.61
CA SER A 26 31.97 18.49 -0.63
C SER A 26 31.38 18.84 0.74
N MET A 27 31.56 20.09 1.17
CA MET A 27 31.06 20.59 2.44
C MET A 27 29.53 20.74 2.42
N ILE A 28 28.97 21.18 1.29
CA ILE A 28 27.51 21.30 1.10
C ILE A 28 26.87 19.90 0.99
N SER A 29 27.50 18.96 0.31
CA SER A 29 26.97 17.60 0.11
C SER A 29 26.76 16.84 1.43
N VAL A 30 27.62 17.04 2.43
CA VAL A 30 27.45 16.41 3.77
C VAL A 30 26.21 16.95 4.51
N THR A 31 25.80 18.18 4.23
CA THR A 31 24.67 18.83 4.92
C THR A 31 23.33 18.41 4.33
N ILE A 32 23.29 17.97 3.07
CA ILE A 32 22.08 17.45 2.41
C ILE A 32 21.96 15.94 2.72
N GLY A 33 22.03 15.59 4.00
CA GLY A 33 21.64 14.27 4.47
C GLY A 33 20.12 14.15 4.36
N VAL A 34 19.64 13.37 3.41
CA VAL A 34 18.21 13.05 3.28
C VAL A 34 17.79 12.26 4.52
N SER A 35 17.06 12.90 5.43
CA SER A 35 16.54 12.25 6.63
C SER A 35 15.61 11.09 6.25
N PRO A 36 15.94 9.82 6.55
CA PRO A 36 15.09 8.69 6.20
C PRO A 36 13.80 8.62 7.04
N SER A 37 13.72 9.39 8.13
CA SER A 37 12.61 9.34 9.10
C SER A 37 11.28 9.88 8.58
N THR A 38 11.27 10.72 7.54
CA THR A 38 10.02 11.27 6.97
C THR A 38 9.39 10.36 5.91
N LEU A 39 10.10 9.32 5.47
CA LEU A 39 9.62 8.38 4.45
C LEU A 39 8.69 7.31 5.03
N THR A 40 8.80 7.01 6.32
CA THR A 40 8.05 5.94 6.98
C THR A 40 6.54 6.17 7.01
N PRO A 41 6.02 7.36 7.42
CA PRO A 41 4.57 7.58 7.43
C PRO A 41 3.96 7.59 6.03
N ARG A 42 4.69 8.08 5.03
CA ARG A 42 4.24 8.09 3.63
C ARG A 42 4.13 6.69 3.05
N LYS A 43 5.04 5.79 3.43
CA LYS A 43 4.96 4.37 3.04
C LYS A 43 3.71 3.72 3.62
N LEU A 44 3.44 3.91 4.91
CA LEU A 44 2.22 3.38 5.54
C LEU A 44 0.96 3.93 4.86
N GLU A 45 0.90 5.23 4.58
CA GLU A 45 -0.23 5.85 3.92
C GLU A 45 -0.45 5.28 2.50
N ASN A 46 0.62 5.07 1.74
CA ASN A 46 0.51 4.45 0.42
C ASN A 46 -0.03 3.01 0.50
N GLU A 47 0.40 2.22 1.49
CA GLU A 47 -0.11 0.86 1.70
C GLU A 47 -1.59 0.87 2.12
N VAL A 48 -1.98 1.78 3.02
CA VAL A 48 -3.38 1.98 3.43
C VAL A 48 -4.24 2.35 2.22
N GLN A 49 -3.82 3.33 1.43
CA GLN A 49 -4.56 3.80 0.25
C GLN A 49 -4.72 2.68 -0.80
N LYS A 50 -3.69 1.86 -0.98
CA LYS A 50 -3.73 0.69 -1.86
C LYS A 50 -4.76 -0.33 -1.40
N ILE A 51 -4.75 -0.71 -0.12
CA ILE A 51 -5.75 -1.64 0.46
C ILE A 51 -7.17 -1.08 0.34
N VAL A 52 -7.37 0.20 0.66
CA VAL A 52 -8.67 0.87 0.53
C VAL A 52 -9.13 0.90 -0.93
N GLY A 53 -8.21 1.12 -1.87
CA GLY A 53 -8.48 1.06 -3.31
C GLY A 53 -8.98 -0.31 -3.74
N ASP A 54 -8.30 -1.38 -3.30
CA ASP A 54 -8.65 -2.75 -3.64
C ASP A 54 -9.96 -3.21 -2.99
N LEU A 55 -10.24 -2.79 -1.75
CA LEU A 55 -11.53 -3.01 -1.09
C LEU A 55 -12.67 -2.33 -1.87
N ASN A 56 -12.49 -1.07 -2.29
CA ASN A 56 -13.49 -0.36 -3.10
C ASN A 56 -13.68 -1.01 -4.48
N TRP A 57 -12.59 -1.47 -5.10
CA TRP A 57 -12.65 -2.20 -6.35
C TRP A 57 -13.44 -3.50 -6.21
N ALA A 58 -13.12 -4.33 -5.21
CA ALA A 58 -13.83 -5.57 -4.94
C ALA A 58 -15.32 -5.34 -4.68
N ARG A 59 -15.65 -4.28 -3.93
CA ARG A 59 -17.04 -3.86 -3.70
C ARG A 59 -17.74 -3.45 -5.00
N ALA A 60 -17.12 -2.61 -5.81
CA ALA A 60 -17.69 -2.15 -7.08
C ALA A 60 -17.90 -3.33 -8.06
N MET A 61 -16.94 -4.24 -8.10
CA MET A 61 -17.03 -5.47 -8.91
C MET A 61 -18.14 -6.40 -8.41
N ALA A 62 -18.32 -6.53 -7.09
CA ALA A 62 -19.41 -7.32 -6.53
C ALA A 62 -20.77 -6.80 -6.98
N ILE A 63 -20.98 -5.48 -6.85
CA ILE A 63 -22.21 -4.81 -7.27
C ILE A 63 -22.43 -4.92 -8.79
N SER A 64 -21.38 -4.70 -9.59
CA SER A 64 -21.50 -4.67 -11.05
C SER A 64 -21.68 -6.05 -11.68
N THR A 65 -21.03 -7.08 -11.16
CA THR A 65 -20.95 -8.39 -11.82
C THR A 65 -21.94 -9.41 -11.26
N GLY A 66 -22.56 -9.14 -10.12
CA GLY A 66 -23.44 -10.09 -9.46
C GLY A 66 -22.70 -11.16 -8.64
N TYR A 67 -21.36 -11.21 -8.72
CA TYR A 67 -20.53 -12.17 -8.00
C TYR A 67 -20.12 -11.64 -6.62
N HIS A 68 -19.72 -12.55 -5.75
CA HIS A 68 -19.11 -12.17 -4.47
C HIS A 68 -17.61 -12.00 -4.67
N TYR A 69 -17.02 -11.08 -3.91
CA TYR A 69 -15.57 -10.86 -3.91
C TYR A 69 -15.04 -10.98 -2.50
N ARG A 70 -14.02 -11.81 -2.34
CA ARG A 70 -13.42 -12.13 -1.05
C ARG A 70 -11.98 -11.67 -1.00
N ILE A 71 -11.60 -10.95 0.04
CA ILE A 71 -10.23 -10.54 0.31
C ILE A 71 -9.79 -11.19 1.60
N ASP A 72 -8.76 -12.02 1.51
CA ASP A 72 -8.12 -12.68 2.64
C ASP A 72 -6.73 -12.08 2.86
N PHE A 73 -6.47 -11.57 4.07
CA PHE A 73 -5.14 -11.13 4.45
C PHE A 73 -4.37 -12.30 5.08
N ASP A 74 -3.22 -12.64 4.49
CA ASP A 74 -2.33 -13.68 4.97
C ASP A 74 -1.12 -13.06 5.70
N ILE A 75 -1.30 -12.87 7.00
CA ILE A 75 -0.31 -12.22 7.88
C ILE A 75 0.54 -13.28 8.59
N ASN A 76 0.03 -14.51 8.71
CA ASN A 76 0.67 -15.62 9.43
C ASN A 76 1.11 -16.79 8.52
N ASN A 77 1.00 -16.64 7.20
CA ASN A 77 1.33 -17.66 6.20
C ASN A 77 0.48 -18.94 6.32
N ASP A 78 -0.83 -18.79 6.56
CA ASP A 78 -1.78 -19.90 6.79
C ASP A 78 -2.61 -20.23 5.54
N THR A 79 -2.43 -19.49 4.43
CA THR A 79 -3.10 -19.82 3.16
C THR A 79 -2.20 -20.66 2.24
N VAL A 80 -2.79 -21.67 1.60
CA VAL A 80 -2.13 -22.66 0.69
C VAL A 80 -1.37 -22.01 -0.48
N VAL A 81 -1.59 -20.71 -0.76
CA VAL A 81 -0.97 -19.97 -1.87
C VAL A 81 0.31 -19.23 -1.44
N SER A 82 0.61 -19.13 -0.14
CA SER A 82 1.76 -18.38 0.36
C SER A 82 2.70 -19.33 1.11
N SER A 83 3.85 -19.64 0.52
CA SER A 83 4.94 -20.36 1.20
C SER A 83 6.27 -19.62 1.09
N THR A 84 6.27 -18.30 0.93
CA THR A 84 7.54 -17.54 0.87
C THR A 84 7.45 -16.11 1.38
N ASP A 85 6.34 -15.40 1.16
CA ASP A 85 6.21 -13.98 1.53
C ASP A 85 5.18 -13.79 2.63
N ASN A 86 5.66 -13.50 3.84
CA ASN A 86 4.83 -12.99 4.92
C ASN A 86 4.21 -11.67 4.49
N ASN A 87 2.98 -11.40 4.97
CA ASN A 87 2.34 -10.10 4.81
C ASN A 87 1.88 -9.85 3.35
N THR A 88 0.96 -10.68 2.88
CA THR A 88 0.29 -10.53 1.58
C THR A 88 -1.23 -10.55 1.76
N TYR A 89 -1.98 -10.05 0.79
CA TYR A 89 -3.42 -10.31 0.70
C TYR A 89 -3.80 -10.83 -0.67
N ILE A 90 -4.85 -11.64 -0.69
CA ILE A 90 -5.32 -12.33 -1.89
C ILE A 90 -6.79 -12.00 -2.13
N ILE A 91 -7.11 -11.63 -3.37
CA ILE A 91 -8.48 -11.36 -3.80
C ILE A 91 -8.99 -12.53 -4.63
N TYR A 92 -10.17 -13.03 -4.28
CA TYR A 92 -10.85 -14.14 -4.93
C TYR A 92 -12.18 -13.69 -5.50
N LYS A 93 -12.51 -14.22 -6.68
CA LYS A 93 -13.90 -14.23 -7.15
C LYS A 93 -14.61 -15.39 -6.47
N VAL A 94 -15.83 -15.16 -6.05
CA VAL A 94 -16.66 -16.14 -5.38
C VAL A 94 -18.00 -16.21 -6.11
N ASP A 95 -18.39 -17.42 -6.48
CA ASP A 95 -19.71 -17.67 -7.05
C ASP A 95 -20.71 -17.87 -5.89
N PRO A 96 -21.79 -17.07 -5.79
CA PRO A 96 -22.79 -17.23 -4.73
C PRO A 96 -23.44 -18.62 -4.73
N ALA A 97 -23.43 -19.34 -5.87
CA ALA A 97 -23.97 -20.69 -5.97
C ALA A 97 -23.02 -21.78 -5.42
N ASP A 98 -21.73 -21.48 -5.27
CA ASP A 98 -20.73 -22.42 -4.79
C ASP A 98 -20.45 -22.19 -3.30
N LEU A 99 -21.36 -22.67 -2.46
CA LEU A 99 -21.14 -22.75 -1.01
C LEU A 99 -20.88 -24.21 -0.64
N VAL A 100 -19.70 -24.49 -0.06
CA VAL A 100 -19.42 -25.78 0.60
C VAL A 100 -19.50 -25.54 2.09
N ASN A 101 -20.48 -26.15 2.77
CA ASN A 101 -20.75 -25.95 4.20
C ASN A 101 -20.95 -24.48 4.62
N GLY A 102 -21.61 -23.69 3.77
CA GLY A 102 -21.80 -22.24 4.01
C GLY A 102 -20.55 -21.39 3.84
N THR A 103 -19.41 -22.00 3.47
CA THR A 103 -18.19 -21.28 3.11
C THR A 103 -18.14 -21.13 1.59
N PRO A 104 -17.97 -19.91 1.08
CA PRO A 104 -17.85 -19.71 -0.36
C PRO A 104 -16.59 -20.35 -0.93
N VAL A 105 -16.73 -21.09 -2.03
CA VAL A 105 -15.61 -21.69 -2.74
C VAL A 105 -14.85 -20.58 -3.46
N LYS A 106 -13.55 -20.48 -3.15
CA LYS A 106 -12.64 -19.54 -3.80
C LYS A 106 -12.46 -19.93 -5.27
N ARG A 107 -13.00 -19.16 -6.20
CA ARG A 107 -12.88 -19.41 -7.65
C ARG A 107 -11.90 -18.41 -8.25
N GLY A 108 -10.68 -18.88 -8.49
CA GLY A 108 -9.65 -18.09 -9.16
C GLY A 108 -9.05 -17.01 -8.26
N VAL A 109 -7.73 -17.03 -8.17
CA VAL A 109 -6.98 -15.92 -7.59
C VAL A 109 -6.98 -14.78 -8.60
N LEU A 110 -7.55 -13.63 -8.22
CA LEU A 110 -7.60 -12.45 -9.08
C LEU A 110 -6.34 -11.60 -8.92
N ARG A 111 -5.84 -11.49 -7.69
CA ARG A 111 -4.68 -10.68 -7.34
C ARG A 111 -4.06 -11.20 -6.05
N VAL A 112 -2.73 -11.25 -6.02
CA VAL A 112 -1.92 -11.38 -4.80
C VAL A 112 -1.09 -10.11 -4.71
N ASP A 113 -1.08 -9.45 -3.56
CA ASP A 113 -0.26 -8.26 -3.39
C ASP A 113 0.43 -8.25 -2.04
N GLY A 114 1.67 -7.76 -2.05
CA GLY A 114 2.48 -7.59 -0.86
C GLY A 114 2.10 -6.33 -0.11
N ILE A 115 2.18 -6.41 1.21
CA ILE A 115 2.05 -5.30 2.15
C ILE A 115 3.35 -5.22 2.97
N ASN A 116 3.79 -4.01 3.34
CA ASN A 116 4.94 -3.81 4.25
C ASN A 116 4.40 -3.41 5.63
N LEU A 117 4.13 -4.38 6.49
CA LEU A 117 3.54 -4.22 7.81
C LEU A 117 4.29 -5.10 8.79
N THR A 118 4.44 -4.61 10.01
CA THR A 118 5.20 -5.30 11.04
C THR A 118 4.33 -5.99 12.08
N HIS A 119 3.05 -5.64 12.23
CA HIS A 119 2.06 -6.37 13.03
C HIS A 119 0.63 -5.94 12.68
N SER A 120 -0.32 -6.88 12.74
CA SER A 120 -1.76 -6.61 12.84
C SER A 120 -2.28 -7.17 14.16
N SER A 121 -2.99 -6.35 14.93
CA SER A 121 -3.65 -6.75 16.18
C SER A 121 -5.15 -6.50 16.04
N PRO A 122 -6.04 -7.34 16.60
CA PRO A 122 -5.78 -8.50 17.46
C PRO A 122 -5.51 -9.79 16.68
N ALA A 123 -4.98 -10.79 17.39
CA ALA A 123 -4.65 -12.15 16.95
C ALA A 123 -5.88 -13.00 16.54
N VAL A 124 -6.72 -12.48 15.65
CA VAL A 124 -7.74 -13.25 14.94
C VAL A 124 -7.18 -13.52 13.54
N PRO A 125 -6.86 -14.78 13.19
CA PRO A 125 -5.99 -15.10 12.05
C PRO A 125 -6.65 -14.95 10.68
N ILE A 126 -7.82 -14.30 10.57
CA ILE A 126 -8.55 -14.21 9.30
C ILE A 126 -9.23 -12.85 9.22
N TYR A 127 -8.50 -11.82 8.77
CA TYR A 127 -9.14 -10.60 8.30
C TYR A 127 -9.78 -10.93 6.95
N LEU A 128 -11.07 -11.26 7.01
CA LEU A 128 -11.88 -11.67 5.88
C LEU A 128 -12.83 -10.53 5.50
N PHE A 129 -12.76 -10.07 4.26
CA PHE A 129 -13.78 -9.20 3.68
C PHE A 129 -14.48 -9.92 2.54
N GLU A 130 -15.78 -10.18 2.68
CA GLU A 130 -16.60 -10.74 1.60
C GLU A 130 -17.68 -9.76 1.19
N PHE A 131 -17.54 -9.12 0.03
CA PHE A 131 -18.56 -8.25 -0.53
C PHE A 131 -19.63 -9.07 -1.25
N ILE A 132 -20.87 -8.98 -0.78
CA ILE A 132 -22.03 -9.71 -1.32
C ILE A 132 -22.76 -8.85 -2.36
N SER A 133 -23.14 -9.45 -3.49
CA SER A 133 -24.06 -8.83 -4.44
C SER A 133 -25.52 -9.06 -4.04
N PRO A 134 -26.47 -8.11 -4.27
CA PRO A 134 -26.28 -6.77 -4.82
C PRO A 134 -25.98 -5.71 -3.73
N GLN A 135 -25.94 -6.12 -2.47
CA GLN A 135 -25.98 -5.19 -1.33
C GLN A 135 -24.62 -4.52 -1.08
N GLY A 136 -23.53 -5.01 -1.69
CA GLY A 136 -22.17 -4.48 -1.55
C GLY A 136 -21.65 -4.49 -0.12
N GLY A 137 -22.36 -5.14 0.81
CA GLY A 137 -22.05 -5.27 2.23
C GLY A 137 -21.23 -6.51 2.53
N LEU A 138 -20.74 -6.63 3.77
CA LEU A 138 -19.93 -7.76 4.21
C LEU A 138 -20.79 -8.92 4.74
N ASN A 139 -20.49 -10.17 4.41
CA ASN A 139 -21.02 -11.32 5.16
C ASN A 139 -20.13 -11.62 6.36
N SER A 140 -20.46 -11.12 7.55
CA SER A 140 -19.69 -11.42 8.76
C SER A 140 -20.60 -11.70 9.95
N THR A 141 -20.38 -12.84 10.61
CA THR A 141 -20.93 -13.19 11.92
C THR A 141 -20.17 -12.52 13.07
N VAL A 142 -19.09 -11.79 12.77
CA VAL A 142 -18.18 -11.12 13.71
C VAL A 142 -18.39 -9.60 13.67
N LEU A 143 -18.25 -8.99 14.86
CA LEU A 143 -18.22 -7.56 15.22
C LEU A 143 -18.28 -6.57 14.04
N ASP A 144 -19.34 -5.77 14.02
CA ASP A 144 -19.44 -4.56 13.19
C ASP A 144 -18.97 -3.34 14.01
N PRO A 145 -17.97 -2.55 13.54
CA PRO A 145 -17.22 -2.67 12.28
C PRO A 145 -16.05 -3.65 12.33
N LEU A 146 -15.71 -4.23 11.17
CA LEU A 146 -14.48 -5.00 11.00
C LEU A 146 -13.30 -4.03 10.82
N THR A 147 -12.33 -4.09 11.71
CA THR A 147 -11.17 -3.19 11.72
C THR A 147 -9.88 -3.96 11.43
N ILE A 148 -9.09 -3.50 10.47
CA ILE A 148 -7.71 -3.94 10.25
C ILE A 148 -6.80 -2.91 10.88
N HIS A 149 -5.87 -3.37 11.71
CA HIS A 149 -4.81 -2.54 12.25
C HIS A 149 -3.54 -2.70 11.42
N LEU A 150 -2.98 -1.59 10.97
CA LEU A 150 -1.77 -1.52 10.16
C LEU A 150 -0.71 -0.73 10.92
N GLU A 151 0.45 -1.35 11.19
CA GLU A 151 1.56 -0.69 11.89
C GLU A 151 2.87 -0.82 11.10
N LEU A 152 3.59 0.31 10.96
CA LEU A 152 4.91 0.38 10.36
C LEU A 152 5.82 1.36 11.14
N SER A 153 6.86 0.81 11.79
CA SER A 153 7.96 1.59 12.40
C SER A 153 7.46 2.77 13.27
N GLY A 154 6.50 2.50 14.16
CA GLY A 154 5.96 3.46 15.13
C GLY A 154 4.84 4.37 14.61
N ALA A 155 4.42 4.23 13.36
CA ALA A 155 3.18 4.83 12.84
C ALA A 155 2.12 3.73 12.67
N ALA A 156 0.87 4.05 13.01
CA ALA A 156 -0.24 3.11 12.88
C ALA A 156 -1.48 3.75 12.23
N SER A 157 -2.28 2.92 11.56
CA SER A 157 -3.54 3.30 10.95
C SER A 157 -4.53 2.15 11.04
N ASN A 158 -5.79 2.49 11.22
CA ASN A 158 -6.87 1.53 11.20
C ASN A 158 -7.67 1.68 9.89
N ILE A 159 -8.04 0.56 9.28
CA ILE A 159 -9.02 0.51 8.20
C ILE A 159 -10.26 -0.15 8.77
N THR A 160 -11.39 0.53 8.70
CA THR A 160 -12.67 0.08 9.22
C THR A 160 -13.64 -0.14 8.07
N VAL A 161 -14.31 -1.30 8.07
CA VAL A 161 -15.38 -1.60 7.11
C VAL A 161 -16.64 -1.97 7.87
N ARG A 162 -17.73 -1.26 7.55
CA ARG A 162 -19.03 -1.48 8.18
C ARG A 162 -19.79 -2.62 7.52
N ASN A 163 -20.32 -3.51 8.34
CA ASN A 163 -21.24 -4.55 7.91
C ASN A 163 -22.51 -3.89 7.31
N LEU A 164 -23.18 -4.54 6.36
CA LEU A 164 -24.38 -4.06 5.64
C LEU A 164 -24.20 -2.91 4.65
N THR A 165 -23.46 -1.85 5.00
CA THR A 165 -23.26 -0.69 4.09
C THR A 165 -22.06 -0.85 3.18
N GLY A 166 -21.08 -1.69 3.56
CA GLY A 166 -19.80 -1.79 2.87
C GLY A 166 -19.01 -0.48 2.90
N TYR A 167 -19.36 0.45 3.81
CA TYR A 167 -18.66 1.71 3.96
C TYR A 167 -17.26 1.45 4.50
N ILE A 168 -16.26 1.96 3.78
CA ILE A 168 -14.83 1.82 4.10
C ILE A 168 -14.33 3.18 4.57
N SER A 169 -13.77 3.23 5.77
CA SER A 169 -13.07 4.40 6.31
C SER A 169 -11.70 4.00 6.83
N TRP A 170 -10.80 4.96 6.94
CA TRP A 170 -9.51 4.76 7.58
C TRP A 170 -9.17 5.97 8.45
N ASP A 171 -8.49 5.70 9.56
CA ASP A 171 -8.05 6.68 10.55
C ASP A 171 -6.58 6.44 10.91
N ARG A 172 -5.89 7.54 11.20
CA ARG A 172 -4.50 7.51 11.68
C ARG A 172 -4.50 7.53 13.20
N LEU A 173 -3.64 6.70 13.79
CA LEU A 173 -3.43 6.61 15.24
C LEU A 173 -2.27 7.50 15.71
#